data_AF-A0A4R0MU33-F1
#
_entry.id   AF-A0A4R0MU33-F1
#
_cell.length_a   1.000
_cell.length_b   1.000
_cell.length_c   1.000
_cell.angle_alpha   90.00
_cell.angle_beta   90.00
_cell.angle_gamma   90.00
#
_symmetry.space_group_name_H-M   'P 1'
#
loop_
_entity.id
_entity.type
_entity.pdbx_description
1 polymer ?
#
loop_
_entity_poly.entity_id
_entity_poly.type
_entity_poly.pdbx_seq_one_letter_code
_entity_poly.pdbx_strand_id
1 'polypeptide(L)'
;MAKPSYLDFEIDDYPWKKGIDYKKHPERYKVGKGEQGVLICEPYKSAIGQYWRFKNPEIASESSTKIYQLFIEYLKANDFVGADMARKYLQMGYTRARRYANYKGGKKYDKDNDYKQLERGTGSAEKAAAAAIFYKAYKIAAAHPIYSKLKADWKNKYG
;
A
#
# COMPACT_ATOMS: atom_id res chain seq x y z
N MET A 1 11.46 10.89 22.48
CA MET A 1 10.73 11.10 21.21
C MET A 1 10.71 9.80 20.43
N ALA A 2 9.59 9.43 19.79
CA ALA A 2 9.52 8.18 19.04
C ALA A 2 10.35 8.28 17.75
N LYS A 3 11.48 7.57 17.69
CA LYS A 3 12.29 7.41 16.49
C LYS A 3 11.52 6.65 15.40
N PRO A 4 11.85 6.82 14.11
CA PRO A 4 11.18 6.09 13.06
C PRO A 4 11.36 4.57 13.20
N SER A 5 10.26 3.82 13.16
CA SER A 5 10.27 2.36 13.34
C SER A 5 11.03 1.57 12.26
N TYR A 6 11.49 2.23 11.19
CA TYR A 6 12.29 1.59 10.15
C TYR A 6 13.79 1.55 10.49
N LEU A 7 14.21 2.24 11.56
CA LEU A 7 15.60 2.20 12.01
C LEU A 7 15.94 0.84 12.65
N ASP A 8 14.96 0.18 13.26
CA ASP A 8 15.09 -1.12 13.91
C ASP A 8 14.47 -2.24 13.05
N PHE A 9 14.57 -2.13 11.72
CA PHE A 9 13.96 -3.08 10.80
C PHE A 9 14.88 -4.26 10.49
N GLU A 10 14.53 -5.43 11.02
CA GLU A 10 15.22 -6.69 10.73
C GLU A 10 14.76 -7.29 9.39
N ILE A 11 15.65 -7.27 8.40
CA ILE A 11 15.33 -7.73 7.03
C ILE A 11 15.23 -9.26 6.92
N ASP A 12 15.97 -9.98 7.76
CA ASP A 12 16.05 -11.44 7.70
C ASP A 12 14.72 -12.09 8.07
N ASP A 13 14.03 -11.53 9.08
CA ASP A 13 12.71 -11.95 9.52
C ASP A 13 11.57 -11.48 8.60
N TYR A 14 11.87 -10.66 7.57
CA TYR A 14 10.84 -10.13 6.69
C TYR A 14 10.29 -11.23 5.75
N PRO A 15 8.97 -11.55 5.79
CA PRO A 15 8.42 -12.71 5.08
C PRO A 15 8.46 -12.61 3.55
N TRP A 16 8.48 -11.41 2.98
CA TRP A 16 8.47 -11.21 1.54
C TRP A 16 9.89 -11.02 1.01
N LYS A 17 10.28 -11.80 0.00
CA LYS A 17 11.63 -11.82 -0.57
C LYS A 17 11.61 -11.45 -2.05
N LYS A 18 12.68 -10.80 -2.52
CA LYS A 18 12.89 -10.49 -3.95
C LYS A 18 13.23 -11.77 -4.71
N GLY A 19 13.03 -11.77 -6.03
CA GLY A 19 13.36 -12.92 -6.90
C GLY A 19 12.33 -14.05 -6.89
N ILE A 20 11.27 -13.93 -6.11
CA ILE A 20 10.12 -14.85 -6.13
C ILE A 20 9.07 -14.30 -7.09
N ASP A 21 8.61 -15.12 -8.03
CA ASP A 21 7.38 -14.89 -8.79
C ASP A 21 6.20 -15.32 -7.91
N TYR A 22 5.54 -14.35 -7.27
CA TYR A 22 4.41 -14.61 -6.37
C TYR A 22 3.13 -14.97 -7.10
N LYS A 23 3.09 -14.87 -8.44
CA LYS A 23 1.98 -15.40 -9.23
C LYS A 23 2.16 -16.90 -9.48
N LYS A 24 3.40 -17.35 -9.70
CA LYS A 24 3.74 -18.78 -9.85
C LYS A 24 3.86 -19.52 -8.51
N HIS A 25 4.30 -18.83 -7.47
CA HIS A 25 4.50 -19.35 -6.12
C HIS A 25 3.66 -18.57 -5.09
N PRO A 26 2.33 -18.55 -5.23
CA PRO A 26 1.50 -17.72 -4.39
C PRO A 26 1.56 -18.15 -2.92
N GLU A 27 1.80 -19.42 -2.59
CA GLU A 27 1.97 -19.94 -1.23
C GLU A 27 3.12 -19.29 -0.44
N ARG A 28 4.08 -18.65 -1.13
CA ARG A 28 5.15 -17.86 -0.50
C ARG A 28 4.64 -16.52 0.04
N TYR A 29 3.44 -16.10 -0.34
CA TYR A 29 2.82 -14.86 0.12
C TYR A 29 2.21 -14.99 1.52
N LYS A 30 2.60 -14.07 2.42
CA LYS A 30 1.96 -13.90 3.74
C LYS A 30 1.06 -12.66 3.77
N VAL A 31 0.00 -12.69 4.59
CA VAL A 31 -0.88 -11.54 4.78
C VAL A 31 -0.33 -10.62 5.87
N GLY A 32 0.42 -9.61 5.45
CA GLY A 32 1.07 -8.62 6.34
C GLY A 32 0.15 -7.56 6.94
N LYS A 33 0.70 -6.78 7.86
CA LYS A 33 0.07 -5.58 8.42
C LYS A 33 0.16 -4.42 7.42
N GLY A 34 -0.96 -3.73 7.20
CA GLY A 34 -1.02 -2.58 6.31
C GLY A 34 -0.49 -2.87 4.90
N GLU A 35 0.63 -2.23 4.55
CA GLU A 35 1.24 -2.19 3.22
C GLU A 35 2.47 -3.10 3.07
N GLN A 36 2.77 -3.95 4.07
CA GLN A 36 3.94 -4.83 4.02
C GLN A 36 3.93 -5.74 2.78
N GLY A 37 5.10 -5.92 2.16
CA GLY A 37 5.30 -6.69 0.92
C GLY A 37 4.91 -5.98 -0.38
N VAL A 38 4.20 -4.84 -0.33
CA VAL A 38 3.62 -4.19 -1.53
C VAL A 38 4.64 -3.76 -2.58
N LEU A 39 5.86 -3.42 -2.14
CA LEU A 39 6.98 -3.01 -2.99
C LEU A 39 7.99 -4.15 -3.24
N ILE A 40 7.62 -5.40 -2.96
CA ILE A 40 8.49 -6.58 -3.13
C ILE A 40 7.87 -7.62 -4.05
N CYS A 41 6.60 -7.97 -3.87
CA CYS A 41 5.99 -9.11 -4.54
C CYS A 41 5.79 -8.87 -6.04
N GLU A 42 6.68 -9.40 -6.87
CA GLU A 42 6.53 -9.45 -8.32
C GLU A 42 5.64 -10.63 -8.74
N PRO A 43 4.92 -10.56 -9.88
CA PRO A 43 4.87 -9.44 -10.83
C PRO A 43 3.92 -8.30 -10.41
N TYR A 44 3.16 -8.48 -9.32
CA TYR A 44 2.10 -7.56 -8.91
C TYR A 44 2.60 -6.15 -8.61
N LYS A 45 3.76 -6.03 -7.98
CA LYS A 45 4.40 -4.74 -7.73
C LYS A 45 4.61 -3.97 -9.04
N SER A 46 5.22 -4.60 -10.06
CA SER A 46 5.44 -3.93 -11.36
C SER A 46 4.12 -3.65 -12.08
N ALA A 47 3.22 -4.63 -12.11
CA ALA A 47 1.93 -4.53 -12.80
C ALA A 47 1.03 -3.41 -12.24
N ILE A 48 0.97 -3.26 -10.91
CA ILE A 48 0.10 -2.29 -10.24
C ILE A 48 0.82 -0.96 -10.02
N GLY A 49 2.10 -1.00 -9.62
CA GLY A 49 2.87 0.17 -9.21
C GLY A 49 3.10 1.21 -10.31
N GLN A 50 3.05 0.80 -11.59
CA GLN A 50 3.12 1.73 -12.72
C GLN A 50 1.96 2.75 -12.72
N TYR A 51 0.78 2.35 -12.23
CA TYR A 51 -0.41 3.20 -12.17
C TYR A 51 -0.48 4.02 -10.89
N TRP A 52 0.37 3.75 -9.89
CA TRP A 52 0.28 4.35 -8.57
C TRP A 52 0.87 5.77 -8.54
N ARG A 53 0.00 6.79 -8.52
CA ARG A 53 0.35 8.21 -8.58
C ARG A 53 -0.64 9.04 -7.75
N PHE A 54 -0.16 10.11 -7.11
CA PHE A 54 -0.98 10.97 -6.23
C PHE A 54 -0.52 12.43 -6.26
N LYS A 55 -0.08 12.94 -7.43
CA LYS A 55 0.47 14.30 -7.53
C LYS A 55 -0.58 15.35 -7.14
N ASN A 56 -1.77 15.26 -7.70
CA ASN A 56 -2.94 16.11 -7.46
C ASN A 56 -4.21 15.24 -7.40
N PRO A 57 -5.40 15.80 -7.12
CA PRO A 57 -6.65 15.05 -7.03
C PRO A 57 -7.02 14.31 -8.32
N GLU A 58 -6.79 14.93 -9.49
CA GLU A 58 -7.13 14.35 -10.79
C GLU A 58 -6.34 13.06 -11.03
N ILE A 59 -5.02 13.12 -10.89
CA ILE A 59 -4.12 11.97 -11.02
C ILE A 59 -4.42 10.90 -9.96
N ALA A 60 -4.76 11.30 -8.74
CA ALA A 60 -5.15 10.35 -7.69
C ALA A 60 -6.47 9.63 -8.02
N SER A 61 -7.40 10.32 -8.66
CA SER A 61 -8.66 9.74 -9.13
C SER A 61 -8.42 8.67 -10.18
N GLU A 62 -7.64 8.99 -11.22
CA GLU A 62 -7.25 8.04 -12.27
C GLU A 62 -6.49 6.85 -11.69
N SER A 63 -5.50 7.12 -10.85
CA SER A 63 -4.65 6.11 -10.23
C SER A 63 -5.45 5.13 -9.36
N SER A 64 -6.26 5.66 -8.44
CA SER A 64 -7.08 4.82 -7.55
C SER A 64 -8.13 4.03 -8.31
N THR A 65 -8.74 4.61 -9.34
CA THR A 65 -9.70 3.92 -10.22
C THR A 65 -9.03 2.75 -10.95
N LYS A 66 -7.85 2.98 -11.55
CA LYS A 66 -7.14 1.93 -12.28
C LYS A 66 -6.68 0.79 -11.36
N ILE A 67 -6.19 1.10 -10.16
CA ILE A 67 -5.80 0.08 -9.18
C ILE A 67 -7.01 -0.67 -8.65
N TYR A 68 -8.14 0.00 -8.46
CA TYR A 68 -9.39 -0.67 -8.07
C TYR A 68 -9.92 -1.59 -9.17
N GLN A 69 -9.79 -1.22 -10.44
CA GLN A 69 -10.10 -2.12 -11.56
C GLN A 69 -9.23 -3.38 -11.53
N LEU A 70 -7.91 -3.23 -11.35
CA LEU A 70 -7.00 -4.38 -11.19
C LEU A 70 -7.39 -5.27 -10.00
N PHE A 71 -7.79 -4.66 -8.87
CA PHE A 71 -8.30 -5.41 -7.72
C PHE A 71 -9.51 -6.30 -8.10
N ILE A 72 -10.49 -5.75 -8.82
CA ILE A 72 -11.66 -6.51 -9.28
C ILE A 72 -11.28 -7.58 -10.30
N GLU A 73 -10.36 -7.28 -11.22
CA GLU A 73 -9.84 -8.26 -12.20
C GLU A 73 -9.16 -9.44 -11.52
N TYR A 74 -8.31 -9.19 -10.52
CA TYR A 74 -7.68 -10.26 -9.73
C TYR A 74 -8.70 -11.09 -8.95
N LEU A 75 -9.72 -10.46 -8.36
CA LEU A 75 -10.80 -11.20 -7.70
C LEU A 75 -11.55 -12.12 -8.68
N LYS A 76 -11.87 -11.62 -9.88
CA LYS A 76 -12.53 -12.42 -10.94
C LYS A 76 -11.65 -13.58 -11.41
N ALA A 77 -10.34 -13.40 -11.43
CA ALA A 77 -9.37 -14.44 -11.76
C ALA A 77 -9.07 -15.39 -10.59
N ASN A 78 -9.74 -15.25 -9.44
CA ASN A 78 -9.45 -15.97 -8.20
C ASN A 78 -7.98 -15.84 -7.75
N ASP A 79 -7.34 -14.71 -8.10
CA ASP A 79 -5.98 -14.38 -7.74
C ASP A 79 -5.98 -13.52 -6.46
N PHE A 80 -5.93 -14.20 -5.31
CA PHE A 80 -5.94 -13.51 -4.02
C PHE A 80 -4.71 -12.62 -3.83
N VAL A 81 -3.51 -13.07 -4.23
CA VAL A 81 -2.27 -12.31 -3.99
C VAL A 81 -2.32 -11.00 -4.78
N GLY A 82 -2.73 -11.04 -6.04
CA GLY A 82 -2.94 -9.85 -6.85
C GLY A 82 -3.98 -8.90 -6.27
N ALA A 83 -5.13 -9.44 -5.82
CA ALA A 83 -6.17 -8.64 -5.19
C ALA A 83 -5.67 -7.97 -3.90
N ASP A 84 -4.97 -8.72 -3.03
CA ASP A 84 -4.44 -8.17 -1.79
C ASP A 84 -3.37 -7.10 -2.04
N MET A 85 -2.52 -7.30 -3.04
CA MET A 85 -1.52 -6.32 -3.47
C MET A 85 -2.18 -5.04 -4.00
N ALA A 86 -3.20 -5.14 -4.86
CA ALA A 86 -3.93 -3.97 -5.36
C ALA A 86 -4.60 -3.19 -4.23
N ARG A 87 -5.24 -3.89 -3.27
CA ARG A 87 -5.81 -3.29 -2.07
C ARG A 87 -4.74 -2.61 -1.19
N LYS A 88 -3.54 -3.20 -1.06
CA LYS A 88 -2.39 -2.57 -0.37
C LYS A 88 -1.91 -1.31 -1.09
N TYR A 89 -1.86 -1.29 -2.42
CA TYR A 89 -1.51 -0.10 -3.18
C TYR A 89 -2.51 1.06 -2.97
N LEU A 90 -3.81 0.76 -2.88
CA LEU A 90 -4.83 1.77 -2.52
C LEU A 90 -4.57 2.34 -1.11
N GLN A 91 -4.29 1.47 -0.14
CA GLN A 91 -3.93 1.89 1.21
C GLN A 91 -2.66 2.75 1.23
N MET A 92 -1.62 2.34 0.51
CA MET A 92 -0.37 3.10 0.38
C MET A 92 -0.58 4.45 -0.29
N GLY A 93 -1.48 4.54 -1.26
CA GLY A 93 -1.90 5.82 -1.86
C GLY A 93 -2.46 6.77 -0.82
N TYR A 94 -3.36 6.26 0.04
CA TYR A 94 -3.94 7.03 1.16
C TYR A 94 -2.86 7.48 2.16
N THR A 95 -2.08 6.55 2.71
CA THR A 95 -1.14 6.87 3.80
C THR A 95 -0.01 7.79 3.31
N ARG A 96 0.48 7.59 2.08
CA ARG A 96 1.54 8.41 1.48
C ARG A 96 1.03 9.80 1.12
N ALA A 97 -0.13 9.92 0.47
CA ALA A 97 -0.73 11.22 0.21
C ALA A 97 -1.05 11.96 1.51
N ARG A 98 -1.56 11.27 2.54
CA ARG A 98 -1.83 11.87 3.86
C ARG A 98 -0.56 12.33 4.56
N ARG A 99 0.56 11.61 4.41
CA ARG A 99 1.87 12.08 4.91
C ARG A 99 2.29 13.38 4.23
N TYR A 100 2.11 13.50 2.91
CA TYR A 100 2.43 14.72 2.16
C TYR A 100 1.47 15.89 2.45
N ALA A 101 0.23 15.60 2.83
CA ALA A 101 -0.71 16.60 3.32
C ALA A 101 -0.31 17.14 4.70
N ASN A 102 0.30 16.29 5.53
CA ASN A 102 0.71 16.66 6.87
C ASN A 102 2.11 17.30 6.93
N TYR A 103 3.01 16.95 6.01
CA TYR A 103 4.41 17.39 6.04
C TYR A 103 4.87 17.78 4.63
N LYS A 104 5.50 18.94 4.48
CA LYS A 104 6.07 19.40 3.21
C LYS A 104 7.00 18.34 2.62
N GLY A 105 6.78 17.98 1.35
CA GLY A 105 7.54 16.92 0.66
C GLY A 105 7.41 15.52 1.28
N GLY A 106 6.49 15.32 2.24
CA GLY A 106 6.36 14.09 3.00
C GLY A 106 7.50 13.80 3.98
N LYS A 107 8.39 14.78 4.24
CA LYS A 107 9.48 14.65 5.22
C LYS A 107 8.90 14.77 6.63
N LYS A 108 8.67 13.64 7.29
CA LYS A 108 8.15 13.59 8.68
C LYS A 108 9.25 13.77 9.73
N TYR A 109 10.46 13.31 9.45
CA TYR A 109 11.56 13.27 10.40
C TYR A 109 12.78 13.97 9.81
N ASP A 110 13.52 14.67 10.65
CA ASP A 110 14.73 15.37 10.27
C ASP A 110 15.97 14.50 10.49
N LYS A 111 16.48 13.91 9.41
CA LYS A 111 17.61 12.96 9.49
C LYS A 111 18.87 13.60 10.05
N ASP A 112 19.07 14.89 9.79
CA ASP A 112 20.26 15.64 10.20
C ASP A 112 20.20 16.06 11.68
N ASN A 113 19.06 15.85 12.34
CA ASN A 113 18.80 16.26 13.72
C ASN A 113 18.16 15.11 14.53
N ASP A 114 18.88 13.98 14.64
CA ASP A 114 18.48 12.73 15.33
C ASP A 114 17.04 12.27 15.04
N TYR A 115 16.62 12.39 13.79
CA TYR A 115 15.26 12.05 13.35
C TYR A 115 14.16 12.75 14.16
N LYS A 116 14.39 13.99 14.60
CA LYS A 116 13.36 14.79 15.26
C LYS A 116 12.15 14.94 14.34
N GLN A 117 10.95 14.80 14.89
CA GLN A 117 9.73 14.96 14.11
C GLN A 117 9.58 16.42 13.66
N LEU A 118 9.34 16.63 12.38
CA LEU A 118 9.09 17.95 11.79
C LEU A 118 7.67 18.44 12.12
N GLU A 119 7.45 19.73 11.92
CA GLU A 119 6.16 20.37 12.16
C GLU A 119 5.07 19.81 11.21
N ARG A 120 3.95 19.44 11.81
CA ARG A 120 2.76 18.97 11.10
C ARG A 120 1.92 20.17 10.66
N GLY A 121 1.36 20.11 9.45
CA GLY A 121 0.55 21.19 8.86
C GLY A 121 1.26 21.92 7.72
N THR A 122 2.52 21.58 7.45
CA THR A 122 3.35 22.20 6.39
C THR A 122 3.09 21.65 4.99
N GLY A 123 2.15 20.71 4.84
CA GLY A 123 1.81 20.07 3.57
C GLY A 123 0.79 20.86 2.73
N SER A 124 0.20 20.21 1.73
CA SER A 124 -0.74 20.83 0.78
C SER A 124 -2.16 20.25 0.90
N ALA A 125 -3.16 21.11 0.71
CA ALA A 125 -4.57 20.74 0.62
C ALA A 125 -4.86 19.77 -0.56
N GLU A 126 -4.15 19.91 -1.69
CA GLU A 126 -4.27 18.98 -2.82
C GLU A 126 -3.90 17.55 -2.43
N LYS A 127 -2.91 17.40 -1.54
CA LYS A 127 -2.51 16.10 -1.01
C LYS A 127 -3.53 15.54 -0.04
N ALA A 128 -4.25 16.39 0.69
CA ALA A 128 -5.36 15.97 1.53
C ALA A 128 -6.52 15.44 0.67
N ALA A 129 -6.86 16.12 -0.42
CA ALA A 129 -7.87 15.67 -1.38
C ALA A 129 -7.45 14.36 -2.06
N ALA A 130 -6.21 14.23 -2.53
CA ALA A 130 -5.67 12.98 -3.08
C ALA A 130 -5.75 11.83 -2.06
N ALA A 131 -5.45 12.09 -0.78
CA ALA A 131 -5.56 11.09 0.28
C ALA A 131 -7.01 10.62 0.48
N ALA A 132 -7.99 11.54 0.45
CA ALA A 132 -9.40 11.20 0.59
C ALA A 132 -9.90 10.29 -0.55
N ILE A 133 -9.46 10.54 -1.78
CA ILE A 133 -9.77 9.72 -2.96
C ILE A 133 -9.28 8.28 -2.76
N PHE A 134 -7.99 8.10 -2.45
CA PHE A 134 -7.44 6.77 -2.17
C PHE A 134 -8.09 6.10 -0.97
N TYR A 135 -8.42 6.86 0.09
CA TYR A 135 -9.07 6.32 1.27
C TYR A 135 -10.42 5.70 0.93
N LYS A 136 -11.23 6.39 0.12
CA LYS A 136 -12.53 5.87 -0.33
C LYS A 136 -12.36 4.55 -1.07
N ALA A 137 -11.48 4.49 -2.07
CA ALA A 137 -11.22 3.28 -2.84
C ALA A 137 -10.67 2.13 -1.97
N TYR A 138 -9.72 2.42 -1.08
CA TYR A 138 -9.17 1.47 -0.12
C TYR A 138 -10.26 0.87 0.77
N LYS A 139 -11.14 1.70 1.34
CA LYS A 139 -12.21 1.24 2.23
C LYS A 139 -13.21 0.36 1.49
N ILE A 140 -13.55 0.68 0.25
CA ILE A 140 -14.41 -0.15 -0.59
C ILE A 140 -13.75 -1.51 -0.86
N ALA A 141 -12.50 -1.53 -1.34
CA ALA A 141 -11.77 -2.78 -1.61
C ALA A 141 -11.60 -3.64 -0.35
N ALA A 142 -11.27 -3.03 0.79
CA ALA A 142 -11.09 -3.72 2.06
C ALA A 142 -12.40 -4.29 2.63
N ALA A 143 -13.55 -3.70 2.30
CA ALA A 143 -14.87 -4.16 2.73
C ALA A 143 -15.50 -5.16 1.74
N HIS A 144 -14.86 -5.42 0.59
CA HIS A 144 -15.45 -6.29 -0.44
C HIS A 144 -15.63 -7.73 0.09
N PRO A 145 -16.84 -8.31 0.03
CA PRO A 145 -17.14 -9.57 0.71
C PRO A 145 -16.31 -10.76 0.21
N ILE A 146 -16.11 -10.87 -1.10
CA ILE A 146 -15.27 -11.92 -1.71
C ILE A 146 -13.82 -11.81 -1.22
N TYR A 147 -13.25 -10.60 -1.22
CA TYR A 147 -11.89 -10.37 -0.74
C TYR A 147 -11.75 -10.72 0.75
N SER A 148 -12.72 -10.32 1.59
CA SER A 148 -12.72 -10.64 3.02
C SER A 148 -12.71 -12.15 3.26
N LYS A 149 -13.51 -12.91 2.49
CA LYS A 149 -13.52 -14.37 2.54
C LYS A 149 -12.17 -14.97 2.11
N LEU A 150 -11.69 -14.61 0.92
CA LEU A 150 -10.41 -15.10 0.39
C LEU A 150 -9.24 -14.79 1.34
N LYS A 151 -9.26 -13.62 1.98
CA LYS A 151 -8.24 -13.23 2.97
C LYS A 151 -8.28 -14.12 4.22
N ALA A 152 -9.47 -14.43 4.72
CA ALA A 152 -9.62 -15.32 5.86
C ALA A 152 -9.13 -16.73 5.50
N ASP A 153 -9.56 -17.26 4.35
CA ASP A 153 -9.15 -18.57 3.84
C ASP A 153 -7.62 -18.63 3.64
N TRP A 154 -7.03 -17.57 3.09
CA TRP A 154 -5.58 -17.49 2.90
C TRP A 154 -4.81 -17.53 4.21
N LYS A 155 -5.27 -16.78 5.22
CA LYS A 155 -4.66 -16.78 6.55
C LYS A 155 -4.75 -18.13 7.23
N ASN A 156 -5.89 -18.80 7.09
CA ASN A 156 -6.07 -20.15 7.65
C ASN A 156 -5.12 -21.15 6.98
N LYS A 157 -4.89 -21.01 5.67
CA LYS A 157 -4.06 -21.95 4.90
C LYS A 157 -2.56 -21.68 5.01
N TYR A 158 -2.14 -20.42 5.06
CA TYR A 158 -0.74 -20.03 4.93
C TYR A 158 -0.24 -19.12 6.07
N GLY A 159 -1.04 -18.78 7.07
CA GLY A 159 -0.68 -17.83 8.13
C GLY A 159 -0.58 -16.38 7.67
#